data_AF-A0A7C4C6E0-F1
#
_entry.id   AF-A0A7C4C6E0-F1
#
_cell.length_a   1.000
_cell.length_b   1.000
_cell.length_c   1.000
_cell.angle_alpha   90.00
_cell.angle_beta   90.00
_cell.angle_gamma   90.00
#
_symmetry.space_group_name_H-M   'P 1'
#
loop_
_entity.id
_entity.type
_entity.pdbx_description
1 polymer ?
#
loop_
_entity_poly.entity_id
_entity_poly.type
_entity_poly.pdbx_seq_one_letter_code
_entity_poly.pdbx_strand_id
1 'polypeptide(L)'
;MPTLNLSISELMELSYVKDLEKIMYAIRQFKGEVKGIEGDNIIVELEPDRPDILCVEGLARAIRSFLEICYPKFPFSAFKNPNIEVYVGNVKLRPYIACAIIRDMRIDNNFIKSLMNMQEALHITIGRNRRKVAIGIHDYDKIEPPIMYMEVNGDEKMIPLDMSEELSLREILVKHPKGKTYAGLLKGELYPVYIDAKGIFSFPPVINGERTRVTEKTRNLFIELTGIDENAVTQTLNVLVCNILERGGVLEKVVVKYPTCSKITPDLNFRHIDINLEDFRKLIGLNISVEEAFKLLRKMG
;
A
#
# COMPACT_ATOMS: atom_id res chain seq x y z
N MET A 1 -8.98 -16.43 2.74
CA MET A 1 -8.18 -15.48 3.52
C MET A 1 -6.84 -15.31 2.80
N PRO A 2 -6.20 -14.13 2.79
CA PRO A 2 -4.87 -13.98 2.22
C PRO A 2 -3.85 -14.87 2.93
N THR A 3 -3.11 -15.66 2.16
CA THR A 3 -1.97 -16.45 2.64
C THR A 3 -0.69 -15.71 2.29
N LEU A 4 0.13 -15.43 3.29
CA LEU A 4 1.40 -14.73 3.16
C LEU A 4 2.55 -15.70 3.39
N ASN A 5 3.59 -15.56 2.59
CA ASN A 5 4.87 -16.21 2.79
C ASN A 5 5.87 -15.14 3.27
N LEU A 6 6.29 -15.23 4.53
CA LEU A 6 7.08 -14.19 5.21
C LEU A 6 8.43 -14.75 5.66
N SER A 7 9.51 -13.96 5.53
CA SER A 7 10.80 -14.31 6.13
C SER A 7 10.72 -14.21 7.65
N ILE A 8 11.10 -15.29 8.33
CA ILE A 8 11.22 -15.38 9.78
C ILE A 8 12.30 -14.43 10.26
N SER A 9 13.47 -14.42 9.61
CA SER A 9 14.57 -13.52 9.93
C SER A 9 14.15 -12.05 9.88
N GLU A 10 13.44 -11.62 8.83
CA GLU A 10 12.93 -10.25 8.74
C GLU A 10 11.86 -9.95 9.79
N LEU A 11 10.96 -10.89 10.05
CA LEU A 11 9.91 -10.71 11.05
C LEU A 11 10.53 -10.57 12.46
N MET A 12 11.56 -11.34 12.78
CA MET A 12 12.31 -11.23 14.04
C MET A 12 13.04 -9.89 14.14
N GLU A 13 13.69 -9.45 13.06
CA GLU A 13 14.40 -8.17 13.01
C GLU A 13 13.44 -6.98 13.22
N LEU A 14 12.34 -6.92 12.47
CA LEU A 14 11.40 -5.80 12.50
C LEU A 14 10.52 -5.77 13.76
N SER A 15 10.26 -6.94 14.37
CA SER A 15 9.47 -7.03 15.60
C SER A 15 10.32 -6.91 16.87
N TYR A 16 11.65 -7.04 16.76
CA TYR A 16 12.59 -7.17 17.88
C TYR A 16 12.35 -8.41 18.76
N VAL A 17 11.70 -9.44 18.20
CA VAL A 17 11.40 -10.70 18.90
C VAL A 17 12.27 -11.80 18.31
N LYS A 18 13.17 -12.38 19.10
CA LYS A 18 14.02 -13.50 18.67
C LYS A 18 13.37 -14.88 18.83
N ASP A 19 12.24 -14.93 19.52
CA ASP A 19 11.55 -16.16 19.89
C ASP A 19 10.39 -16.41 18.92
N LEU A 20 10.53 -17.42 18.06
CA LEU A 20 9.54 -17.77 17.05
C LEU A 20 8.21 -18.22 17.67
N GLU A 21 8.24 -18.90 18.82
CA GLU A 21 7.01 -19.34 19.48
C GLU A 21 6.19 -18.15 19.97
N LYS A 22 6.86 -17.09 20.45
CA LYS A 22 6.17 -15.83 20.82
C LYS A 22 5.58 -15.12 19.61
N ILE A 23 6.28 -15.12 18.48
CA ILE A 23 5.77 -14.59 17.21
C ILE A 23 4.52 -15.36 16.78
N MET A 24 4.59 -16.69 16.76
CA MET A 24 3.47 -17.57 16.38
C MET A 24 2.28 -17.41 17.33
N TYR A 25 2.54 -17.26 18.63
CA TYR A 25 1.50 -16.96 19.61
C TYR A 25 0.81 -15.63 19.29
N ALA A 26 1.56 -14.54 19.05
CA ALA A 26 1.00 -13.24 18.71
C ALA A 26 0.17 -13.29 17.41
N ILE A 27 0.66 -14.00 16.37
CA ILE A 27 -0.09 -14.22 15.12
C ILE A 27 -1.47 -14.82 15.39
N ARG A 28 -1.56 -15.84 16.26
CA ARG A 28 -2.84 -16.46 16.64
C ARG A 28 -3.78 -15.47 17.33
N GLN A 29 -3.25 -14.54 18.14
CA GLN A 29 -4.07 -13.52 18.80
C GLN A 29 -4.63 -12.48 17.81
N PHE A 30 -4.00 -12.32 16.65
CA PHE A 30 -4.52 -11.52 15.54
C PHE A 30 -5.46 -12.30 14.60
N LYS A 31 -6.03 -13.42 15.07
CA LYS A 31 -6.85 -14.34 14.26
C LYS A 31 -6.08 -14.96 13.08
N GLY A 32 -4.75 -14.98 13.14
CA GLY A 32 -3.91 -15.60 12.13
C GLY A 32 -3.69 -17.09 12.38
N GLU A 33 -3.52 -17.85 11.30
CA GLU A 33 -3.18 -19.27 11.36
C GLU A 33 -1.81 -19.51 10.70
N VAL A 34 -0.90 -20.17 11.42
CA VAL A 34 0.39 -20.60 10.86
C VAL A 34 0.17 -21.93 10.15
N LYS A 35 0.27 -21.93 8.82
CA LYS A 35 0.04 -23.11 7.97
C LYS A 35 1.28 -24.00 7.86
N GLY A 36 2.47 -23.43 7.99
CA GLY A 36 3.72 -24.17 7.88
C GLY A 36 4.95 -23.29 8.04
N ILE A 37 6.09 -23.93 8.26
CA ILE A 37 7.42 -23.31 8.30
C ILE A 37 8.33 -24.12 7.37
N GLU A 38 9.00 -23.43 6.46
CA GLU A 38 9.90 -24.02 5.46
C GLU A 38 11.20 -23.21 5.41
N GLY A 39 12.26 -23.71 6.06
CA GLY A 39 13.53 -22.97 6.16
C GLY A 39 13.36 -21.65 6.91
N ASP A 40 13.69 -20.53 6.26
CA ASP A 40 13.49 -19.18 6.81
C ASP A 40 12.09 -18.62 6.53
N ASN A 41 11.16 -19.40 5.98
CA ASN A 41 9.83 -18.90 5.63
C ASN A 41 8.77 -19.41 6.59
N ILE A 42 7.87 -18.52 7.02
CA ILE A 42 6.64 -18.84 7.73
C ILE A 42 5.43 -18.53 6.83
N ILE A 43 4.57 -19.52 6.65
CA ILE A 43 3.33 -19.40 5.87
C ILE A 43 2.20 -19.08 6.84
N VAL A 44 1.62 -17.90 6.69
CA VAL A 44 0.58 -17.38 7.59
C VAL A 44 -0.67 -17.02 6.80
N GLU A 45 -1.81 -17.54 7.23
CA GLU A 45 -3.12 -17.09 6.77
C GLU A 45 -3.65 -16.02 7.74
N LEU A 46 -4.01 -14.85 7.22
CA LEU A 46 -4.52 -13.72 8.02
C LEU A 46 -5.91 -13.29 7.53
N GLU A 47 -6.70 -12.74 8.43
CA GLU A 47 -8.02 -12.19 8.08
C GLU A 47 -7.89 -10.85 7.30
N PRO A 48 -8.75 -10.61 6.31
CA PRO A 48 -8.68 -9.40 5.48
C PRO A 48 -9.25 -8.14 6.17
N ASP A 49 -9.80 -8.26 7.39
CA ASP A 49 -10.32 -7.14 8.20
C ASP A 49 -9.21 -6.23 8.75
N ARG A 50 -7.96 -6.73 8.78
CA ARG A 50 -6.75 -6.00 9.19
C ARG A 50 -5.75 -5.87 8.04
N PRO A 51 -6.03 -5.01 7.03
CA PRO A 51 -5.13 -4.82 5.89
C PRO A 51 -3.75 -4.29 6.29
N ASP A 52 -3.66 -3.64 7.45
CA ASP A 52 -2.41 -3.12 7.99
C ASP A 52 -1.39 -4.21 8.33
N ILE A 53 -1.82 -5.45 8.64
CA ILE A 53 -0.91 -6.57 8.97
C ILE A 53 -0.68 -7.53 7.80
N LEU A 54 -1.16 -7.22 6.59
CA LEU A 54 -1.03 -8.09 5.42
C LEU A 54 0.37 -8.04 4.77
N CYS A 55 1.41 -7.84 5.58
CA CYS A 55 2.82 -7.87 5.20
C CYS A 55 3.73 -8.00 6.43
N VAL A 56 5.02 -8.22 6.20
CA VAL A 56 6.00 -8.41 7.28
C VAL A 56 6.14 -7.16 8.16
N GLU A 57 6.13 -5.96 7.60
CA GLU A 57 6.29 -4.70 8.35
C GLU A 57 5.10 -4.44 9.28
N GLY A 58 3.90 -4.59 8.73
CA GLY A 58 2.65 -4.40 9.45
C GLY A 58 2.47 -5.44 10.56
N LEU A 59 2.72 -6.70 10.25
CA LEU A 59 2.65 -7.79 11.22
C LEU A 59 3.71 -7.63 12.32
N ALA A 60 4.95 -7.28 11.96
CA ALA A 60 6.01 -7.00 12.94
C ALA A 60 5.61 -5.85 13.89
N ARG A 61 5.04 -4.77 13.34
CA ARG A 61 4.51 -3.65 14.13
C ARG A 61 3.40 -4.08 15.10
N ALA A 62 2.48 -4.92 14.64
CA ALA A 62 1.43 -5.44 15.49
C ALA A 62 2.00 -6.32 16.61
N ILE A 63 2.92 -7.25 16.28
CA ILE A 63 3.57 -8.15 17.23
C ILE A 63 4.28 -7.39 18.35
N ARG A 64 5.11 -6.39 18.02
CA ARG A 64 5.86 -5.63 19.04
C ARG A 64 4.95 -4.82 19.96
N SER A 65 3.81 -4.35 19.45
CA SER A 65 2.79 -3.65 20.25
C SER A 65 2.08 -4.63 21.19
N PHE A 66 1.70 -5.79 20.65
CA PHE A 66 0.99 -6.84 21.40
C PHE A 66 1.85 -7.49 22.49
N LEU A 67 3.14 -7.65 22.24
CA LEU A 67 4.10 -8.15 23.24
C LEU A 67 4.64 -7.05 24.17
N GLU A 68 4.10 -5.82 24.06
CA GLU A 68 4.46 -4.68 24.91
C GLU A 68 5.96 -4.33 24.87
N ILE A 69 6.62 -4.60 23.73
CA ILE A 69 8.05 -4.34 23.52
C ILE A 69 8.25 -2.87 23.13
N CYS A 70 7.48 -2.40 22.15
CA CYS A 70 7.52 -1.03 21.67
C CYS A 70 6.18 -0.70 21.00
N TYR A 71 5.66 0.49 21.28
CA TYR A 71 4.48 1.01 20.61
C TYR A 71 4.90 1.80 19.35
N PRO A 72 4.06 1.85 18.31
CA PRO A 72 4.39 2.57 17.09
C PRO A 72 4.68 4.05 17.40
N LYS A 73 5.82 4.55 16.93
CA LYS A 73 6.18 5.96 17.05
C LYS A 73 5.54 6.75 15.92
N PHE A 74 4.30 7.15 16.14
CA PHE A 74 3.63 8.11 15.27
C PHE A 74 3.73 9.54 15.86
N PRO A 75 3.68 10.59 15.02
CA PRO A 75 3.65 10.54 13.56
C PRO A 75 5.01 10.15 12.98
N PHE A 76 5.00 9.54 11.80
CA PHE A 76 6.22 9.32 11.03
C PHE A 76 6.86 10.65 10.60
N SER A 77 8.16 10.59 10.28
CA SER A 77 8.87 11.74 9.71
C SER A 77 8.22 12.16 8.38
N ALA A 78 7.88 13.45 8.26
CA ALA A 78 7.23 13.99 7.09
C ALA A 78 7.76 15.39 6.74
N PHE A 79 7.80 15.70 5.44
CA PHE A 79 8.05 17.05 4.95
C PHE A 79 6.92 17.98 5.42
N LYS A 80 7.28 19.18 5.87
CA LYS A 80 6.32 20.14 6.40
C LYS A 80 5.37 20.69 5.34
N ASN A 81 5.87 20.90 4.12
CA ASN A 81 5.11 21.47 3.01
C ASN A 81 5.19 20.55 1.78
N PRO A 82 4.05 20.13 1.20
CA PRO A 82 4.04 19.37 -0.04
C PRO A 82 4.43 20.29 -1.21
N ASN A 83 5.46 19.93 -1.96
CA ASN A 83 5.93 20.71 -3.12
C ASN A 83 5.60 20.04 -4.46
N ILE A 84 5.09 18.80 -4.45
CA ILE A 84 4.77 18.04 -5.66
C ILE A 84 3.27 18.04 -5.90
N GLU A 85 2.89 18.34 -7.14
CA GLU A 85 1.51 18.36 -7.60
C GLU A 85 1.28 17.25 -8.63
N VAL A 86 0.09 16.64 -8.56
CA VAL A 86 -0.43 15.73 -9.57
C VAL A 86 -1.72 16.31 -10.10
N TYR A 87 -1.76 16.59 -11.40
CA TYR A 87 -2.93 17.19 -12.06
C TYR A 87 -3.87 16.10 -12.58
N VAL A 88 -5.14 16.18 -12.20
CA VAL A 88 -6.16 15.21 -12.60
C VAL A 88 -7.02 15.81 -13.71
N GLY A 89 -7.02 15.14 -14.86
CA GLY A 89 -7.92 15.44 -15.97
C GLY A 89 -9.33 14.90 -15.73
N ASN A 90 -10.19 14.97 -16.74
CA ASN A 90 -11.53 14.38 -16.68
C ASN A 90 -11.46 12.86 -16.89
N VAL A 91 -11.27 12.11 -15.80
CA VAL A 91 -11.16 10.64 -15.80
C VAL A 91 -12.47 10.01 -15.31
N LYS A 92 -13.20 9.33 -16.19
CA LYS A 92 -14.51 8.74 -15.86
C LYS A 92 -14.40 7.32 -15.33
N LEU A 93 -13.47 6.52 -15.86
CA LEU A 93 -13.36 5.09 -15.52
C LEU A 93 -12.90 4.89 -14.07
N ARG A 94 -11.97 5.72 -13.59
CA ARG A 94 -11.35 5.62 -12.27
C ARG A 94 -11.06 7.03 -11.70
N PRO A 95 -12.08 7.76 -11.23
CA PRO A 95 -11.97 9.19 -10.93
C PRO A 95 -11.19 9.49 -9.65
N TYR A 96 -11.04 8.55 -8.72
CA TYR A 96 -10.41 8.80 -7.43
C TYR A 96 -8.95 8.38 -7.45
N ILE A 97 -8.06 9.29 -7.05
CA ILE A 97 -6.64 9.01 -6.88
C ILE A 97 -6.13 9.50 -5.54
N ALA A 98 -5.07 8.86 -5.08
CA ALA A 98 -4.27 9.34 -3.96
C ALA A 98 -2.80 9.01 -4.22
N CYS A 99 -1.91 9.94 -3.90
CA CYS A 99 -0.49 9.81 -4.16
C CYS A 99 0.35 10.10 -2.91
N ALA A 100 1.53 9.52 -2.84
CA ALA A 100 2.54 9.83 -1.83
C ALA A 100 3.94 9.72 -2.44
N ILE A 101 4.89 10.43 -1.84
CA ILE A 101 6.31 10.22 -2.11
C ILE A 101 6.98 9.79 -0.80
N ILE A 102 7.87 8.81 -0.87
CA ILE A 102 8.73 8.44 0.25
C ILE A 102 10.17 8.62 -0.18
N ARG A 103 10.86 9.55 0.48
CA ARG A 103 12.24 9.95 0.20
C ARG A 103 13.25 9.13 1.00
N ASP A 104 14.48 9.07 0.48
CA ASP A 104 15.65 8.58 1.21
C ASP A 104 15.51 7.14 1.73
N MET A 105 14.86 6.29 0.93
CA MET A 105 14.70 4.87 1.22
C MET A 105 16.00 4.10 0.93
N ARG A 106 16.33 3.16 1.83
CA ARG A 106 17.28 2.09 1.53
C ARG A 106 16.50 0.89 1.00
N ILE A 107 16.68 0.58 -0.28
CA ILE A 107 15.96 -0.49 -0.96
C ILE A 107 16.89 -1.66 -1.21
N ASP A 108 16.51 -2.83 -0.73
CA ASP A 108 17.13 -4.11 -1.03
C ASP A 108 16.10 -5.09 -1.63
N ASN A 109 16.57 -6.25 -2.08
CA ASN A 109 15.69 -7.27 -2.66
C ASN A 109 14.58 -7.75 -1.70
N ASN A 110 14.81 -7.77 -0.39
CA ASN A 110 13.82 -8.21 0.57
C ASN A 110 12.69 -7.18 0.69
N PHE A 111 13.03 -5.90 0.74
CA PHE A 111 12.05 -4.83 0.69
C PHE A 111 11.27 -4.82 -0.61
N ILE A 112 11.91 -5.04 -1.78
CA ILE A 112 11.19 -5.13 -3.07
C ILE A 112 10.18 -6.29 -3.05
N LYS A 113 10.57 -7.47 -2.57
CA LYS A 113 9.65 -8.61 -2.42
C LYS A 113 8.49 -8.26 -1.49
N SER A 114 8.78 -7.60 -0.37
CA SER A 114 7.75 -7.16 0.58
C SER A 114 6.78 -6.16 -0.04
N LEU A 115 7.26 -5.18 -0.82
CA LEU A 115 6.44 -4.25 -1.59
C LEU A 115 5.49 -4.97 -2.55
N MET A 116 5.99 -5.96 -3.30
CA MET A 116 5.17 -6.75 -4.21
C MET A 116 4.09 -7.54 -3.46
N ASN A 117 4.45 -8.19 -2.35
CA ASN A 117 3.52 -8.94 -1.52
C ASN A 117 2.43 -8.04 -0.90
N MET A 118 2.81 -6.87 -0.37
CA MET A 118 1.88 -5.84 0.11
C MET A 118 0.89 -5.43 -0.99
N GLN A 119 1.43 -5.09 -2.17
CA GLN A 119 0.64 -4.65 -3.31
C GLN A 119 -0.38 -5.72 -3.74
N GLU A 120 0.05 -6.97 -3.84
CA GLU A 120 -0.81 -8.10 -4.23
C GLU A 120 -1.89 -8.38 -3.18
N ALA A 121 -1.52 -8.43 -1.90
CA ALA A 121 -2.47 -8.65 -0.81
C ALA A 121 -3.56 -7.56 -0.78
N LEU A 122 -3.17 -6.29 -0.93
CA LEU A 122 -4.09 -5.15 -0.96
C LEU A 122 -4.93 -5.11 -2.24
N HIS A 123 -4.39 -5.54 -3.39
CA HIS A 123 -5.14 -5.67 -4.64
C HIS A 123 -6.24 -6.72 -4.55
N ILE A 124 -5.97 -7.86 -3.92
CA ILE A 124 -6.94 -8.96 -3.75
C ILE A 124 -8.01 -8.56 -2.73
N THR A 125 -7.61 -8.00 -1.59
CA THR A 125 -8.51 -7.68 -0.47
C THR A 125 -9.29 -6.39 -0.71
N ILE A 126 -8.77 -5.23 -0.28
CA ILE A 126 -9.45 -3.93 -0.40
C ILE A 126 -9.73 -3.61 -1.87
N GLY A 127 -8.77 -3.92 -2.75
CA GLY A 127 -8.83 -3.65 -4.18
C GLY A 127 -9.81 -4.50 -4.97
N ARG A 128 -10.34 -5.60 -4.40
CA ARG A 128 -11.24 -6.56 -5.08
C ARG A 128 -10.71 -6.97 -6.46
N ASN A 129 -9.51 -7.52 -6.50
CA ASN A 129 -8.76 -7.85 -7.71
C ASN A 129 -8.59 -6.62 -8.64
N ARG A 130 -8.09 -5.53 -8.06
CA ARG A 130 -7.88 -4.23 -8.72
C ARG A 130 -9.11 -3.48 -9.23
N ARG A 131 -10.30 -4.08 -9.16
CA ARG A 131 -11.55 -3.45 -9.60
C ARG A 131 -11.84 -2.17 -8.80
N LYS A 132 -11.63 -2.21 -7.48
CA LYS A 132 -11.90 -1.09 -6.57
C LYS A 132 -10.71 -0.13 -6.47
N VAL A 133 -9.50 -0.68 -6.34
CA VAL A 133 -8.24 0.06 -6.13
C VAL A 133 -7.11 -0.62 -6.88
N ALA A 134 -6.34 0.14 -7.65
CA ALA A 134 -5.06 -0.27 -8.20
C ALA A 134 -3.97 0.59 -7.55
N ILE A 135 -2.77 0.02 -7.47
CA ILE A 135 -1.61 0.60 -6.79
C ILE A 135 -0.48 0.54 -7.81
N GLY A 136 0.20 1.66 -8.02
CA GLY A 136 1.47 1.76 -8.72
C GLY A 136 2.56 2.22 -7.75
N ILE A 137 3.74 1.61 -7.84
CA ILE A 137 4.93 2.02 -7.10
C ILE A 137 6.03 2.21 -8.12
N HIS A 138 6.66 3.37 -8.09
CA HIS A 138 7.55 3.86 -9.12
C HIS A 138 8.83 4.42 -8.51
N ASP A 139 9.93 4.30 -9.23
CA ASP A 139 11.14 5.09 -8.96
C ASP A 139 10.86 6.56 -9.32
N TYR A 140 10.70 7.40 -8.29
CA TYR A 140 10.39 8.82 -8.46
C TYR A 140 11.50 9.56 -9.21
N ASP A 141 12.76 9.15 -9.08
CA ASP A 141 13.90 9.81 -9.73
C ASP A 141 13.89 9.59 -11.26
N LYS A 142 13.00 8.73 -11.75
CA LYS A 142 12.76 8.50 -13.18
C LYS A 142 11.55 9.25 -13.72
N ILE A 143 10.79 9.94 -12.88
CA ILE A 143 9.62 10.74 -13.25
C ILE A 143 10.04 12.20 -13.46
N GLU A 144 9.57 12.82 -14.53
CA GLU A 144 9.85 14.22 -14.88
C GLU A 144 8.56 15.05 -14.85
N PRO A 145 8.27 15.75 -13.74
CA PRO A 145 7.07 16.58 -13.61
C PRO A 145 6.93 17.62 -14.74
N PRO A 146 5.70 18.05 -15.08
CA PRO A 146 4.45 17.85 -14.35
C PRO A 146 3.89 16.44 -14.47
N ILE A 147 3.31 15.92 -13.39
CA ILE A 147 2.64 14.62 -13.37
C ILE A 147 1.16 14.83 -13.64
N MET A 148 0.63 14.14 -14.64
CA MET A 148 -0.79 14.19 -15.01
C MET A 148 -1.43 12.81 -14.94
N TYR A 149 -2.65 12.76 -14.42
CA TYR A 149 -3.51 11.59 -14.48
C TYR A 149 -4.73 11.90 -15.36
N MET A 150 -4.83 11.22 -16.50
CA MET A 150 -5.85 11.52 -17.51
C MET A 150 -6.26 10.29 -18.31
N GLU A 151 -7.33 10.39 -19.08
CA GLU A 151 -7.70 9.36 -20.04
C GLU A 151 -7.14 9.70 -21.43
N VAL A 152 -6.48 8.72 -22.07
CA VAL A 152 -5.87 8.87 -23.40
C VAL A 152 -6.38 7.81 -24.36
N ASN A 153 -6.20 8.03 -25.67
CA ASN A 153 -6.57 7.04 -26.67
C ASN A 153 -5.73 5.75 -26.50
N GLY A 154 -6.35 4.61 -26.76
CA GLY A 154 -5.67 3.31 -26.78
C GLY A 154 -4.50 3.15 -27.75
N ASP A 155 -4.32 4.07 -28.70
CA ASP A 155 -3.21 4.09 -29.64
C ASP A 155 -1.93 4.72 -29.07
N GLU A 156 -2.04 5.41 -27.92
CA GLU A 156 -0.88 5.89 -27.17
C GLU A 156 -0.01 4.73 -26.69
N LYS A 157 1.27 5.01 -26.48
CA LYS A 157 2.29 3.97 -26.30
C LYS A 157 3.07 4.10 -25.00
N MET A 158 3.53 2.95 -24.52
CA MET A 158 4.49 2.84 -23.44
C MET A 158 5.26 1.52 -23.55
N ILE A 159 6.40 1.43 -22.87
CA ILE A 159 7.08 0.16 -22.64
C ILE A 159 6.54 -0.41 -21.32
N PRO A 160 5.70 -1.47 -21.34
CA PRO A 160 5.16 -2.06 -20.12
C PRO A 160 6.26 -2.80 -19.34
N LEU A 161 6.06 -2.91 -18.03
CA LEU A 161 6.95 -3.67 -17.15
C LEU A 161 7.21 -5.08 -17.68
N ASP A 162 8.46 -5.53 -17.59
CA ASP A 162 8.93 -6.85 -18.04
C ASP A 162 8.89 -7.04 -19.57
N MET A 163 8.84 -5.94 -20.33
CA MET A 163 9.00 -5.94 -21.79
C MET A 163 10.06 -4.93 -22.22
N SER A 164 10.64 -5.15 -23.40
CA SER A 164 11.64 -4.26 -24.03
C SER A 164 11.09 -3.45 -25.20
N GLU A 165 9.90 -3.80 -25.67
CA GLU A 165 9.27 -3.18 -26.84
C GLU A 165 8.20 -2.19 -26.42
N GLU A 166 8.13 -1.08 -27.14
CA GLU A 166 7.06 -0.11 -27.00
C GLU A 166 5.78 -0.67 -27.65
N LEU A 167 4.69 -0.69 -26.88
CA LEU A 167 3.40 -1.19 -27.31
C LEU A 167 2.33 -0.12 -27.10
N SER A 168 1.34 -0.09 -27.99
CA SER A 168 0.12 0.69 -27.73
C SER A 168 -0.64 0.12 -26.53
N LEU A 169 -1.45 0.94 -25.85
CA LEU A 169 -2.27 0.48 -24.73
C LEU A 169 -3.20 -0.66 -25.16
N ARG A 170 -3.78 -0.60 -26.37
CA ARG A 170 -4.58 -1.69 -26.96
C ARG A 170 -3.78 -2.98 -27.10
N GLU A 171 -2.54 -2.89 -27.59
CA GLU A 171 -1.67 -4.06 -27.70
C GLU A 171 -1.30 -4.62 -26.33
N ILE A 172 -1.05 -3.78 -25.33
CA ILE A 172 -0.77 -4.22 -23.95
C ILE A 172 -1.92 -5.07 -23.42
N LEU A 173 -3.18 -4.65 -23.64
CA LEU A 173 -4.36 -5.40 -23.20
C LEU A 173 -4.48 -6.80 -23.83
N VAL A 174 -3.91 -7.00 -25.02
CA VAL A 174 -3.99 -8.27 -25.77
C VAL A 174 -2.73 -9.11 -25.62
N LYS A 175 -1.54 -8.51 -25.55
CA LYS A 175 -0.25 -9.20 -25.56
C LYS A 175 0.27 -9.46 -24.15
N HIS A 176 0.22 -8.47 -23.26
CA HIS A 176 0.83 -8.56 -21.93
C HIS A 176 -0.01 -9.44 -20.99
N PRO A 177 0.60 -10.33 -20.16
CA PRO A 177 -0.14 -11.20 -19.25
C PRO A 177 -1.11 -10.44 -18.33
N LYS A 178 -0.66 -9.35 -17.70
CA LYS A 178 -1.52 -8.50 -16.85
C LYS A 178 -2.57 -7.74 -17.68
N GLY A 179 -2.26 -7.42 -18.93
CA GLY A 179 -3.20 -6.85 -19.89
C GLY A 179 -4.40 -7.76 -20.08
N LYS A 180 -4.15 -9.02 -20.44
CA LYS A 180 -5.19 -10.03 -20.60
C LYS A 180 -6.03 -10.21 -19.34
N THR A 181 -5.39 -10.25 -18.17
CA THR A 181 -6.08 -10.44 -16.88
C THR A 181 -7.02 -9.28 -16.55
N TYR A 182 -6.61 -8.04 -16.80
CA TYR A 182 -7.33 -6.85 -16.31
C TYR A 182 -8.05 -6.05 -17.39
N ALA A 183 -7.98 -6.45 -18.66
CA ALA A 183 -8.66 -5.78 -19.77
C ALA A 183 -10.16 -5.56 -19.51
N GLY A 184 -10.84 -6.54 -18.91
CA GLY A 184 -12.28 -6.44 -18.59
C GLY A 184 -12.64 -5.37 -17.55
N LEU A 185 -11.66 -4.77 -16.86
CA LEU A 185 -11.87 -3.65 -15.95
C LEU A 185 -11.96 -2.30 -16.66
N LEU A 186 -11.55 -2.24 -17.93
CA LEU A 186 -11.58 -1.05 -18.76
C LEU A 186 -12.71 -1.18 -19.79
N LYS A 187 -13.40 -0.08 -20.05
CA LYS A 187 -14.49 -0.01 -21.04
C LYS A 187 -14.29 1.22 -21.92
N GLY A 188 -14.65 1.10 -23.20
CA GLY A 188 -14.52 2.19 -24.16
C GLY A 188 -13.14 2.26 -24.81
N GLU A 189 -12.78 3.43 -25.32
CA GLU A 189 -11.56 3.64 -26.13
C GLU A 189 -10.55 4.59 -25.48
N LEU A 190 -10.94 5.20 -24.36
CA LEU A 190 -10.10 6.08 -23.56
C LEU A 190 -9.69 5.36 -22.29
N TYR A 191 -8.41 5.42 -21.96
CA TYR A 191 -7.80 4.64 -20.89
C TYR A 191 -7.08 5.53 -19.88
N PRO A 192 -7.27 5.31 -18.57
CA PRO A 192 -6.62 6.10 -17.55
C PRO A 192 -5.13 5.79 -17.50
N VAL A 193 -4.30 6.83 -17.51
CA VAL A 193 -2.84 6.72 -17.46
C VAL A 193 -2.26 7.80 -16.55
N TYR A 194 -1.09 7.51 -15.98
CA TYR A 194 -0.19 8.55 -15.52
C TYR A 194 0.85 8.85 -16.60
N ILE A 195 1.01 10.13 -16.89
CA ILE A 195 1.92 10.67 -17.87
C ILE A 195 2.72 11.81 -17.25
N ASP A 196 3.98 11.93 -17.66
CA ASP A 196 4.87 13.03 -17.28
C ASP A 196 5.50 13.62 -18.56
N ALA A 197 6.51 14.49 -18.43
CA ALA A 197 7.16 15.11 -19.59
C ALA A 197 7.84 14.10 -20.55
N LYS A 198 8.12 12.87 -20.10
CA LYS A 198 8.73 11.80 -20.90
C LYS A 198 7.72 10.79 -21.47
N GLY A 199 6.43 10.96 -21.18
CA GLY A 199 5.37 10.07 -21.63
C GLY A 199 4.81 9.16 -20.54
N ILE A 200 4.00 8.18 -20.96
CA ILE A 200 3.22 7.33 -20.05
C ILE A 200 4.15 6.46 -19.19
N PHE A 201 3.94 6.45 -17.88
CA PHE A 201 4.68 5.60 -16.94
C PHE A 201 3.81 4.66 -16.10
N SER A 202 2.49 4.85 -16.13
CA SER A 202 1.55 3.91 -15.51
C SER A 202 0.29 3.83 -16.36
N PHE A 203 -0.21 2.61 -16.54
CA PHE A 203 -1.50 2.32 -17.16
C PHE A 203 -2.41 1.58 -16.17
N PRO A 204 -3.05 2.29 -15.22
CA PRO A 204 -3.95 1.65 -14.26
C PRO A 204 -5.22 1.08 -14.92
N PRO A 205 -5.82 0.00 -14.36
CA PRO A 205 -5.32 -0.86 -13.29
C PRO A 205 -4.36 -1.96 -13.77
N VAL A 206 -3.83 -1.82 -14.99
CA VAL A 206 -3.22 -2.92 -15.75
C VAL A 206 -1.75 -3.12 -15.37
N ILE A 207 -0.89 -2.16 -15.67
CA ILE A 207 0.56 -2.35 -15.56
C ILE A 207 1.31 -1.00 -15.43
N ASN A 208 2.48 -1.05 -14.79
CA ASN A 208 3.42 0.07 -14.73
C ASN A 208 4.34 0.06 -15.95
N GLY A 209 5.02 1.17 -16.21
CA GLY A 209 6.03 1.27 -17.26
C GLY A 209 7.42 0.83 -16.77
N GLU A 210 8.16 0.19 -17.67
CA GLU A 210 9.54 -0.29 -17.42
C GLU A 210 10.47 0.84 -16.95
N ARG A 211 10.30 2.04 -17.52
CA ARG A 211 11.10 3.24 -17.20
C ARG A 211 11.16 3.57 -15.71
N THR A 212 10.09 3.32 -14.99
CA THR A 212 9.93 3.69 -13.57
C THR A 212 10.01 2.49 -12.63
N ARG A 213 10.55 1.37 -13.10
CA ARG A 213 10.74 0.16 -12.28
C ARG A 213 11.54 0.48 -11.02
N VAL A 214 11.03 0.03 -9.88
CA VAL A 214 11.76 0.07 -8.61
C VAL A 214 12.86 -0.99 -8.62
N THR A 215 14.07 -0.57 -8.24
CA THR A 215 15.25 -1.44 -8.14
C THR A 215 15.99 -1.15 -6.84
N GLU A 216 17.02 -1.93 -6.51
CA GLU A 216 17.89 -1.66 -5.34
C GLU A 216 18.63 -0.30 -5.42
N LYS A 217 18.68 0.31 -6.61
CA LYS A 217 19.25 1.65 -6.81
C LYS A 217 18.26 2.77 -6.52
N THR A 218 16.97 2.47 -6.50
CA THR A 218 15.91 3.44 -6.21
C THR A 218 16.07 3.98 -4.78
N ARG A 219 15.85 5.28 -4.61
CA ARG A 219 15.91 5.97 -3.31
C ARG A 219 14.63 6.69 -2.96
N ASN A 220 13.92 7.16 -3.99
CA ASN A 220 12.68 7.89 -3.83
C ASN A 220 11.55 7.10 -4.50
N LEU A 221 10.50 6.81 -3.75
CA LEU A 221 9.33 6.08 -4.23
C LEU A 221 8.20 7.06 -4.53
N PHE A 222 7.63 6.99 -5.72
CA PHE A 222 6.32 7.58 -6.01
C PHE A 222 5.27 6.48 -5.96
N ILE A 223 4.29 6.67 -5.09
CA ILE A 223 3.21 5.73 -4.85
C ILE A 223 1.93 6.38 -5.37
N GLU A 224 1.27 5.71 -6.31
CA GLU A 224 0.00 6.15 -6.86
C GLU A 224 -1.07 5.10 -6.63
N LEU A 225 -2.27 5.55 -6.30
CA LEU A 225 -3.45 4.69 -6.27
C LEU A 225 -4.53 5.29 -7.15
N THR A 226 -5.26 4.42 -7.84
CA THR A 226 -6.46 4.78 -8.62
C THR A 226 -7.62 3.87 -8.30
N GLY A 227 -8.83 4.41 -8.32
CA GLY A 227 -10.01 3.60 -8.03
C GLY A 227 -11.34 4.24 -8.38
N ILE A 228 -12.39 3.47 -8.10
CA ILE A 228 -13.79 3.86 -8.25
C ILE A 228 -14.44 4.18 -6.90
N ASP A 229 -13.70 4.07 -5.81
CA ASP A 229 -14.15 4.34 -4.44
C ASP A 229 -13.06 5.07 -3.67
N GLU A 230 -13.35 6.31 -3.30
CA GLU A 230 -12.41 7.23 -2.67
C GLU A 230 -11.88 6.74 -1.32
N ASN A 231 -12.77 6.17 -0.50
CA ASN A 231 -12.41 5.68 0.84
C ASN A 231 -11.43 4.52 0.74
N ALA A 232 -11.66 3.57 -0.17
CA ALA A 232 -10.76 2.46 -0.39
C ALA A 232 -9.40 2.91 -0.91
N VAL A 233 -9.37 3.85 -1.86
CA VAL A 233 -8.12 4.46 -2.37
C VAL A 233 -7.34 5.11 -1.23
N THR A 234 -7.99 5.97 -0.45
CA THR A 234 -7.35 6.69 0.67
C THR A 234 -6.83 5.74 1.75
N GLN A 235 -7.65 4.79 2.18
CA GLN A 235 -7.26 3.81 3.20
C GLN A 235 -6.10 2.92 2.73
N THR A 236 -6.12 2.49 1.47
CA THR A 236 -5.06 1.62 0.93
C THR A 236 -3.74 2.39 0.83
N LEU A 237 -3.76 3.67 0.44
CA LEU A 237 -2.55 4.49 0.43
C LEU A 237 -2.00 4.63 1.85
N ASN A 238 -2.85 4.93 2.83
CA ASN A 238 -2.44 5.10 4.22
C ASN A 238 -1.79 3.83 4.78
N VAL A 239 -2.41 2.66 4.56
CA VAL A 239 -1.85 1.37 4.97
C VAL A 239 -0.48 1.15 4.33
N LEU A 240 -0.38 1.33 3.02
CA LEU A 240 0.84 1.10 2.26
C LEU A 240 1.97 2.02 2.72
N VAL A 241 1.71 3.33 2.86
CA VAL A 241 2.69 4.31 3.32
C VAL A 241 3.15 4.01 4.74
N CYS A 242 2.22 3.72 5.66
CA CYS A 242 2.57 3.37 7.04
C CYS A 242 3.40 2.09 7.14
N ASN A 243 3.20 1.12 6.25
CA ASN A 243 4.01 -0.11 6.23
C ASN A 243 5.39 0.15 5.63
N ILE A 244 5.50 0.96 4.57
CA ILE A 244 6.80 1.29 3.98
C ILE A 244 7.69 2.07 4.96
N LEU A 245 7.10 3.03 5.69
CA LEU A 245 7.83 3.88 6.64
C LEU A 245 8.42 3.10 7.84
N GLU A 246 8.00 1.85 8.07
CA GLU A 246 8.65 0.95 9.05
C GLU A 246 10.10 0.63 8.69
N ARG A 247 10.44 0.71 7.40
CA ARG A 247 11.82 0.54 6.91
C ARG A 247 12.56 1.87 6.72
N GLY A 248 12.00 2.95 7.26
CA GLY A 248 12.57 4.29 7.21
C GLY A 248 12.06 5.14 6.05
N GLY A 249 12.88 6.10 5.63
CA GLY A 249 12.51 7.13 4.69
C GLY A 249 11.70 8.27 5.30
N VAL A 250 11.36 9.25 4.47
CA VAL A 250 10.64 10.46 4.88
C VAL A 250 9.45 10.67 3.97
N LEU A 251 8.26 10.79 4.57
CA LEU A 251 7.03 11.01 3.84
C LEU A 251 6.95 12.43 3.28
N GLU A 252 6.82 12.56 1.96
CA GLU A 252 6.44 13.79 1.30
C GLU A 252 4.99 13.66 0.80
N LYS A 253 4.11 14.52 1.32
CA LYS A 253 2.72 14.58 0.88
C LYS A 253 2.64 15.17 -0.55
N VAL A 254 1.63 14.77 -1.30
CA VAL A 254 1.37 15.21 -2.68
C VAL A 254 0.08 16.01 -2.72
N VAL A 255 0.08 17.11 -3.48
CA VAL A 255 -1.13 17.89 -3.76
C VAL A 255 -1.78 17.34 -5.03
N VAL A 256 -2.91 16.66 -4.86
CA VAL A 256 -3.74 16.19 -5.98
C VAL A 256 -4.68 17.32 -6.42
N LYS A 257 -4.48 17.83 -7.63
CA LYS A 257 -5.22 18.94 -8.23
C LYS A 257 -6.31 18.40 -9.15
N TYR A 258 -7.54 18.35 -8.67
CA TYR A 258 -8.71 18.10 -9.50
C TYR A 258 -9.17 19.38 -10.22
N PRO A 259 -9.98 19.27 -11.29
CA PRO A 259 -10.50 20.46 -11.98
C PRO A 259 -11.33 21.39 -11.08
N THR A 260 -11.92 20.85 -10.00
CA THR A 260 -12.83 21.57 -9.11
C THR A 260 -12.31 21.75 -7.68
N CYS A 261 -11.27 21.02 -7.28
CA CYS A 261 -10.77 21.04 -5.90
C CYS A 261 -9.31 20.57 -5.82
N SER A 262 -8.71 20.69 -4.65
CA SER A 262 -7.39 20.14 -4.38
C SER A 262 -7.44 19.31 -3.09
N LYS A 263 -6.69 18.21 -3.06
CA LYS A 263 -6.56 17.34 -1.89
C LYS A 263 -5.08 17.11 -1.60
N ILE A 264 -4.73 16.97 -0.33
CA ILE A 264 -3.35 16.63 0.08
C ILE A 264 -3.36 15.19 0.56
N THR A 265 -2.54 14.34 -0.05
CA THR A 265 -2.46 12.90 0.27
C THR A 265 -1.04 12.50 0.66
N PRO A 266 -0.82 11.50 1.53
CA PRO A 266 -1.84 10.79 2.31
C PRO A 266 -2.36 11.62 3.50
N ASP A 267 -3.56 11.27 3.96
CA ASP A 267 -4.13 11.78 5.22
C ASP A 267 -3.88 10.77 6.35
N LEU A 268 -2.86 11.03 7.16
CA LEU A 268 -2.47 10.20 8.29
C LEU A 268 -2.93 10.79 9.64
N ASN A 269 -3.94 11.65 9.64
CA ASN A 269 -4.48 12.18 10.89
C ASN A 269 -5.16 11.08 11.72
N PHE A 270 -4.99 11.17 13.04
CA PHE A 270 -5.65 10.26 13.96
C PHE A 270 -7.15 10.51 14.03
N ARG A 271 -7.90 9.41 14.16
CA ARG A 271 -9.32 9.45 14.51
C ARG A 271 -9.46 9.19 16.00
N HIS A 272 -10.25 10.01 16.67
CA HIS A 272 -10.62 9.82 18.06
C HIS A 272 -11.99 9.13 18.12
N ILE A 273 -12.09 8.10 18.97
CA ILE A 273 -13.32 7.36 19.23
C ILE A 273 -13.53 7.37 20.74
N ASP A 274 -14.64 7.95 21.19
CA ASP A 274 -15.04 7.93 22.59
C ASP A 274 -15.81 6.64 22.89
N ILE A 275 -15.43 5.97 23.98
CA ILE A 275 -16.03 4.70 24.39
C ILE A 275 -16.62 4.87 25.79
N ASN A 276 -17.89 4.52 25.94
CA ASN A 276 -18.50 4.36 27.26
C ASN A 276 -18.07 3.01 27.85
N LEU A 277 -17.26 3.05 28.91
CA LEU A 277 -16.71 1.84 29.52
C LEU A 277 -17.80 0.94 30.14
N GLU A 278 -18.90 1.51 30.61
CA GLU A 278 -19.99 0.73 31.22
C GLU A 278 -20.74 -0.10 30.18
N ASP A 279 -21.00 0.49 29.02
CA ASP A 279 -21.60 -0.23 27.89
C ASP A 279 -20.64 -1.29 27.35
N PHE A 280 -19.34 -0.99 27.29
CA PHE A 280 -18.31 -1.93 26.89
C PHE A 280 -18.25 -3.15 27.83
N ARG A 281 -18.25 -2.94 29.14
CA ARG A 281 -18.26 -4.02 30.15
C ARG A 281 -19.50 -4.92 30.00
N LYS A 282 -20.67 -4.34 29.79
CA LYS A 282 -21.92 -5.08 29.54
C LYS A 282 -21.86 -5.91 28.27
N LEU A 283 -21.29 -5.36 27.19
CA LEU A 283 -21.19 -6.03 25.90
C LEU A 283 -20.24 -7.24 25.94
N ILE A 284 -19.06 -7.07 26.54
CA ILE A 284 -18.03 -8.13 26.57
C ILE A 284 -18.19 -9.10 27.74
N GLY A 285 -18.96 -8.72 28.77
CA GLY A 285 -19.17 -9.54 29.98
C GLY A 285 -17.97 -9.59 30.93
N LEU A 286 -17.06 -8.61 30.86
CA LEU A 286 -15.86 -8.53 31.70
C LEU A 286 -15.88 -7.24 32.52
N ASN A 287 -15.54 -7.36 33.80
CA ASN A 287 -15.38 -6.21 34.68
C ASN A 287 -13.91 -5.78 34.72
N ILE A 288 -13.54 -4.84 33.84
CA ILE A 288 -12.17 -4.31 33.72
C ILE A 288 -12.10 -2.85 34.16
N SER A 289 -10.97 -2.43 34.74
CA SER A 289 -10.70 -1.03 35.07
C SER A 289 -10.40 -0.18 33.82
N VAL A 290 -10.39 1.14 33.97
CA VAL A 290 -10.01 2.07 32.89
C VAL A 290 -8.55 1.84 32.48
N GLU A 291 -7.68 1.64 33.47
CA GLU A 291 -6.24 1.39 33.28
C GLU A 291 -5.99 0.07 32.55
N GLU A 292 -6.74 -0.99 32.92
CA GLU A 292 -6.69 -2.29 32.25
C GLU A 292 -7.18 -2.18 30.80
N ALA A 293 -8.31 -1.51 30.57
CA ALA A 293 -8.83 -1.27 29.23
C ALA A 293 -7.81 -0.51 28.36
N PHE A 294 -7.21 0.56 28.91
CA PHE A 294 -6.18 1.33 28.22
C PHE A 294 -4.95 0.49 27.89
N LYS A 295 -4.49 -0.33 28.84
CA LYS A 295 -3.36 -1.24 28.62
C LYS A 295 -3.66 -2.26 27.51
N LEU A 296 -4.84 -2.89 27.54
CA LEU A 296 -5.26 -3.86 26.54
C LEU A 296 -5.42 -3.25 25.15
N LEU A 297 -6.03 -2.06 25.06
CA LEU A 297 -6.19 -1.35 23.79
C LEU A 297 -4.83 -1.00 23.17
N ARG A 298 -3.86 -0.54 23.98
CA ARG A 298 -2.49 -0.24 23.51
C ARG A 298 -1.77 -1.45 22.92
N LYS A 299 -2.10 -2.67 23.37
CA LYS A 299 -1.53 -3.91 22.79
C LYS A 299 -2.01 -4.13 21.36
N MET A 300 -3.10 -3.50 20.95
CA MET A 300 -3.69 -3.66 19.62
C MET A 300 -3.18 -2.64 18.59
N GLY A 301 -2.27 -1.74 18.99
CA GLY A 301 -1.72 -0.66 18.17
C GLY A 301 -2.39 0.67 18.45
#